data_AF-A0A9N8I0L1-F1
#
_entry.id   AF-A0A9N8I0L1-F1
#
_cell.length_a   1.000
_cell.length_b   1.000
_cell.length_c   1.000
_cell.angle_alpha   90.00
_cell.angle_beta   90.00
_cell.angle_gamma   90.00
#
_symmetry.space_group_name_H-M   'P 1'
#
loop_
_entity.id
_entity.type
_entity.pdbx_description
1 polymer ?
#
loop_
_entity_poly.entity_id
_entity_poly.type
_entity_poly.pdbx_seq_one_letter_code
_entity_poly.pdbx_strand_id
1 'polypeptide(L)'
;TLPSELGQMDSLEWLFVPRNGINGTIPTELGLLHQNLSVLSLLENNLTGTLPSQLGELTSSTAVSVHNNQLTGTLPSEFGQLTSLTMGLTFHNNQLTGTLPTELSSILSLQNLQFQNNRFIGQIPSEFGLLYSLSWLEMANNSLSGIVPQELSALQQSLHTLTLQDNPLLSGSLPDALCQPMELAPAISCFSVKAAMACPLTVPTFCVVVAAALEPMEQTAQSDLHYYGTIHLPLFQMKLSIQCGTKLKLPMLA
;
A
#
# COMPACT_ATOMS: atom_id res chain seq x y z
N THR A 1 23.03 -6.26 12.81
CA THR A 1 23.06 -6.56 11.37
C THR A 1 22.50 -7.94 11.10
N LEU A 2 22.05 -8.20 9.87
CA LEU A 2 21.78 -9.56 9.40
C LEU A 2 23.12 -10.22 9.01
N PRO A 3 23.43 -11.44 9.47
CA PRO A 3 24.61 -12.18 9.02
C PRO A 3 24.40 -12.74 7.61
N SER A 4 25.44 -12.68 6.77
CA SER A 4 25.49 -13.28 5.44
C SER A 4 25.37 -14.81 5.47
N GLU A 5 25.79 -15.42 6.59
CA GLU A 5 25.71 -16.84 6.87
C GLU A 5 24.28 -17.40 6.85
N LEU A 6 23.25 -16.53 6.96
CA LEU A 6 21.85 -16.93 6.75
C LEU A 6 21.64 -17.54 5.36
N GLY A 7 22.39 -17.12 4.34
CA GLY A 7 22.33 -17.68 2.99
C GLY A 7 22.83 -19.12 2.86
N GLN A 8 23.41 -19.71 3.91
CA GLN A 8 23.84 -21.11 3.97
C GLN A 8 22.80 -22.01 4.65
N MET A 9 21.65 -21.45 5.08
CA MET A 9 20.60 -22.18 5.76
C MET A 9 19.62 -22.79 4.76
N ASP A 10 20.10 -23.73 3.92
CA ASP A 10 19.36 -24.27 2.77
C ASP A 10 17.96 -24.82 3.09
N SER A 11 17.68 -25.20 4.34
CA SER A 11 16.37 -25.68 4.81
C SER A 11 15.50 -24.59 5.47
N LEU A 12 15.84 -23.31 5.36
CA LEU A 12 15.10 -22.21 6.00
C LEU A 12 13.86 -21.83 5.20
N GLU A 13 12.68 -22.25 5.69
CA GLU A 13 11.40 -21.94 5.07
C GLU A 13 10.85 -20.55 5.43
N TRP A 14 11.14 -20.07 6.66
CA TRP A 14 10.62 -18.80 7.17
C TRP A 14 11.71 -17.99 7.88
N LEU A 15 12.05 -16.81 7.33
CA LEU A 15 12.90 -15.82 7.98
C LEU A 15 12.02 -14.67 8.49
N PHE A 16 11.58 -14.75 9.74
CA PHE A 16 10.66 -13.80 10.35
C PHE A 16 11.31 -13.08 11.54
N VAL A 17 11.82 -11.86 11.32
CA VAL A 17 12.60 -11.09 12.30
C VAL A 17 12.09 -9.64 12.51
N PRO A 18 10.76 -9.41 12.67
CA PRO A 18 10.22 -8.06 12.83
C PRO A 18 10.64 -7.41 14.16
N ARG A 19 10.71 -6.07 14.21
CA ARG A 19 10.83 -5.28 15.46
C ARG A 19 12.06 -5.57 16.31
N ASN A 20 13.19 -5.94 15.69
CA ASN A 20 14.43 -6.30 16.39
C ASN A 20 15.51 -5.21 16.39
N GLY A 21 15.22 -4.02 15.82
CA GLY A 21 16.18 -2.92 15.72
C GLY A 21 17.40 -3.24 14.84
N ILE A 22 17.29 -4.24 13.96
CA ILE A 22 18.38 -4.74 13.11
C ILE A 22 18.84 -3.61 12.18
N ASN A 23 20.13 -3.32 12.20
CA ASN A 23 20.78 -2.27 11.41
C ASN A 23 21.64 -2.83 10.26
N GLY A 24 22.23 -1.95 9.46
CA GLY A 24 23.09 -2.33 8.33
C GLY A 24 22.28 -2.66 7.06
N THR A 25 22.88 -3.37 6.12
CA THR A 25 22.26 -3.71 4.83
C THR A 25 21.59 -5.09 4.86
N ILE A 26 20.74 -5.36 3.88
CA ILE A 26 20.25 -6.72 3.60
C ILE A 26 21.38 -7.48 2.87
N PRO A 27 21.83 -8.66 3.33
CA PRO A 27 22.87 -9.44 2.67
C PRO A 27 22.41 -9.96 1.31
N THR A 28 23.30 -9.94 0.32
CA THR A 28 23.07 -10.51 -1.02
C THR A 28 22.85 -12.03 -0.97
N GLU A 29 23.46 -12.68 0.02
CA GLU A 29 23.45 -14.12 0.25
C GLU A 29 22.05 -14.66 0.58
N LEU A 30 21.10 -13.81 0.99
CA LEU A 30 19.72 -14.25 1.20
C LEU A 30 19.07 -14.79 -0.09
N GLY A 31 19.51 -14.35 -1.28
CA GLY A 31 19.05 -14.91 -2.56
C GLY A 31 19.35 -16.41 -2.72
N LEU A 32 20.41 -16.90 -2.06
CA LEU A 32 20.78 -18.32 -2.09
C LEU A 32 19.71 -19.24 -1.48
N LEU A 33 18.79 -18.70 -0.68
CA LEU A 33 17.67 -19.45 -0.09
C LEU A 33 16.50 -19.73 -1.05
N HIS A 34 16.70 -19.44 -2.35
CA HIS A 34 15.75 -19.57 -3.46
C HIS A 34 14.87 -20.82 -3.50
N GLN A 35 15.32 -21.97 -2.98
CA GLN A 35 14.61 -23.24 -3.11
C GLN A 35 13.49 -23.44 -2.07
N ASN A 36 13.71 -22.97 -0.84
CA ASN A 36 12.84 -23.31 0.29
C ASN A 36 12.24 -22.09 1.02
N LEU A 37 12.82 -20.89 0.90
CA LEU A 37 12.35 -19.72 1.63
C LEU A 37 10.98 -19.25 1.12
N SER A 38 9.94 -19.61 1.86
CA SER A 38 8.55 -19.29 1.58
C SER A 38 8.16 -17.90 2.10
N VAL A 39 8.72 -17.45 3.23
CA VAL A 39 8.42 -16.13 3.80
C VAL A 39 9.71 -15.41 4.23
N LEU A 40 9.93 -14.23 3.65
CA LEU A 40 10.95 -13.28 4.08
C LEU A 40 10.27 -12.07 4.74
N SER A 41 10.51 -11.86 6.03
CA SER A 41 9.94 -10.75 6.81
C SER A 41 11.00 -10.08 7.67
N LEU A 42 11.46 -8.92 7.19
CA LEU A 42 12.46 -8.04 7.79
C LEU A 42 11.84 -6.71 8.28
N LEU A 43 10.51 -6.64 8.35
CA LEU A 43 9.75 -5.42 8.63
C LEU A 43 10.06 -4.78 9.99
N GLU A 44 9.85 -3.47 10.11
CA GLU A 44 10.04 -2.71 11.36
C GLU A 44 11.44 -2.89 11.97
N ASN A 45 12.47 -2.55 11.20
CA ASN A 45 13.86 -2.58 11.63
C ASN A 45 14.58 -1.27 11.21
N ASN A 46 15.89 -1.21 11.41
CA ASN A 46 16.75 -0.08 11.04
C ASN A 46 17.62 -0.44 9.82
N LEU A 47 17.12 -1.25 8.89
CA LEU A 47 17.86 -1.65 7.70
C LEU A 47 18.05 -0.46 6.75
N THR A 48 19.22 -0.41 6.12
CA THR A 48 19.76 0.70 5.32
C THR A 48 20.35 0.16 4.01
N GLY A 49 20.84 1.05 3.14
CA GLY A 49 21.35 0.67 1.83
C GLY A 49 20.23 0.38 0.84
N THR A 50 20.48 -0.48 -0.15
CA THR A 50 19.53 -0.79 -1.23
C THR A 50 18.88 -2.15 -1.05
N LEU A 51 17.78 -2.40 -1.79
CA LEU A 51 17.28 -3.75 -2.01
C LEU A 51 18.27 -4.50 -2.96
N PRO A 52 18.83 -5.66 -2.57
CA PRO A 52 19.63 -6.47 -3.47
C PRO A 52 18.76 -7.09 -4.58
N SER A 53 19.25 -7.10 -5.82
CA SER A 53 18.55 -7.78 -6.93
C SER A 53 18.49 -9.30 -6.76
N GLN A 54 19.44 -9.87 -6.00
CA GLN A 54 19.47 -11.29 -5.61
C GLN A 54 18.23 -11.71 -4.81
N LEU A 55 17.51 -10.79 -4.18
CA LEU A 55 16.22 -11.12 -3.55
C LEU A 55 15.16 -11.53 -4.58
N GLY A 56 15.32 -11.16 -5.85
CA GLY A 56 14.49 -11.65 -6.96
C GLY A 56 14.68 -13.14 -7.28
N GLU A 57 15.79 -13.74 -6.83
CA GLU A 57 16.04 -15.19 -6.99
C GLU A 57 15.17 -16.04 -6.06
N LEU A 58 14.47 -15.44 -5.08
CA LEU A 58 13.60 -16.10 -4.09
C LEU A 58 12.28 -16.65 -4.68
N THR A 59 12.39 -17.43 -5.75
CA THR A 59 11.28 -17.97 -6.54
C THR A 59 10.34 -18.92 -5.77
N SER A 60 10.72 -19.43 -4.60
CA SER A 60 9.84 -20.16 -3.67
C SER A 60 9.02 -19.27 -2.72
N SER A 61 9.33 -17.97 -2.61
CA SER A 61 8.67 -17.06 -1.68
C SER A 61 7.23 -16.76 -2.08
N THR A 62 6.34 -16.87 -1.09
CA THR A 62 4.92 -16.50 -1.13
C THR A 62 4.67 -15.11 -0.53
N ALA A 63 5.57 -14.64 0.34
CA ALA A 63 5.56 -13.30 0.92
C ALA A 63 6.97 -12.71 1.08
N VAL A 64 7.15 -11.45 0.65
CA VAL A 64 8.36 -10.66 0.89
C VAL A 64 7.98 -9.32 1.55
N SER A 65 8.55 -9.05 2.71
CA SER A 65 8.21 -7.92 3.56
C SER A 65 9.44 -7.24 4.15
N VAL A 66 9.66 -5.97 3.77
CA VAL A 66 10.79 -5.12 4.16
C VAL A 66 10.35 -3.71 4.56
N HIS A 67 9.05 -3.52 4.75
CA HIS A 67 8.44 -2.23 5.09
C HIS A 67 8.86 -1.73 6.50
N ASN A 68 8.67 -0.43 6.78
CA ASN A 68 9.14 0.21 8.01
C ASN A 68 10.65 0.02 8.23
N ASN A 69 11.46 0.51 7.29
CA ASN A 69 12.93 0.49 7.36
C ASN A 69 13.49 1.82 6.81
N GLN A 70 14.80 1.90 6.60
CA GLN A 70 15.51 3.06 6.04
C GLN A 70 16.16 2.72 4.68
N LEU A 71 15.53 1.84 3.90
CA LEU A 71 16.03 1.39 2.61
C LEU A 71 15.92 2.48 1.55
N THR A 72 16.89 2.53 0.63
CA THR A 72 17.14 3.58 -0.36
C THR A 72 17.43 2.96 -1.74
N GLY A 73 17.68 3.78 -2.76
CA GLY A 73 17.90 3.30 -4.13
C GLY A 73 16.59 2.92 -4.82
N THR A 74 16.66 2.06 -5.83
CA THR A 74 15.50 1.66 -6.65
C THR A 74 14.96 0.29 -6.25
N LEU A 75 13.73 -0.01 -6.67
CA LEU A 75 13.22 -1.39 -6.66
C LEU A 75 13.84 -2.15 -7.85
N PRO A 76 14.55 -3.29 -7.64
CA PRO A 76 15.14 -4.05 -8.74
C PRO A 76 14.06 -4.71 -9.61
N SER A 77 14.25 -4.76 -10.93
CA SER A 77 13.30 -5.40 -11.86
C SER A 77 13.28 -6.93 -11.71
N GLU A 78 14.35 -7.51 -11.15
CA GLU A 78 14.45 -8.93 -10.81
C GLU A 78 13.37 -9.39 -9.82
N PHE A 79 12.73 -8.47 -9.06
CA PHE A 79 11.58 -8.81 -8.23
C PHE A 79 10.39 -9.34 -9.05
N GLY A 80 10.30 -9.05 -10.35
CA GLY A 80 9.33 -9.66 -11.27
C GLY A 80 9.49 -11.19 -11.43
N GLN A 81 10.64 -11.76 -11.06
CA GLN A 81 10.90 -13.21 -11.09
C GLN A 81 10.21 -13.96 -9.93
N LEU A 82 9.71 -13.25 -8.91
CA LEU A 82 9.07 -13.78 -7.70
C LEU A 82 7.63 -14.26 -7.96
N THR A 83 7.44 -15.05 -9.01
CA THR A 83 6.13 -15.49 -9.54
C THR A 83 5.30 -16.37 -8.57
N SER A 84 5.91 -16.88 -7.51
CA SER A 84 5.23 -17.59 -6.42
C SER A 84 4.62 -16.69 -5.34
N LEU A 85 4.82 -15.36 -5.41
CA LEU A 85 4.24 -14.41 -4.44
C LEU A 85 2.72 -14.37 -4.54
N THR A 86 2.06 -15.16 -3.71
CA THR A 86 0.60 -15.16 -3.58
C THR A 86 0.11 -14.18 -2.52
N MET A 87 0.86 -13.97 -1.44
CA MET A 87 0.42 -13.17 -0.30
C MET A 87 0.75 -11.70 -0.49
N GLY A 88 2.02 -11.35 -0.74
CA GLY A 88 2.35 -9.94 -0.94
C GLY A 88 3.81 -9.57 -1.04
N LEU A 89 4.02 -8.40 -1.63
CA LEU A 89 5.28 -7.68 -1.73
C LEU A 89 5.11 -6.32 -1.05
N THR A 90 5.71 -6.16 0.14
CA THR A 90 5.48 -4.97 0.98
C THR A 90 6.80 -4.27 1.33
N PHE A 91 6.94 -3.02 0.87
CA PHE A 91 8.14 -2.19 1.00
C PHE A 91 7.80 -0.72 1.30
N HIS A 92 6.57 -0.46 1.74
CA HIS A 92 6.09 0.83 2.23
C HIS A 92 6.90 1.36 3.43
N ASN A 93 6.78 2.66 3.74
CA ASN A 93 7.52 3.32 4.82
C ASN A 93 9.04 3.09 4.72
N ASN A 94 9.62 3.51 3.61
CA ASN A 94 11.06 3.47 3.32
C ASN A 94 11.48 4.78 2.60
N GLN A 95 12.67 4.79 2.00
CA GLN A 95 13.23 5.91 1.24
C GLN A 95 13.55 5.51 -0.20
N LEU A 96 12.81 4.53 -0.75
CA LEU A 96 13.01 4.00 -2.11
C LEU A 96 12.59 5.03 -3.17
N THR A 97 13.25 4.99 -4.32
CA THR A 97 13.26 6.00 -5.37
C THR A 97 13.18 5.37 -6.77
N GLY A 98 13.15 6.20 -7.81
CA GLY A 98 13.11 5.74 -9.20
C GLY A 98 11.71 5.34 -9.65
N THR A 99 11.62 4.67 -10.79
CA THR A 99 10.36 4.23 -11.39
C THR A 99 9.96 2.83 -10.89
N LEU A 100 8.68 2.52 -10.99
CA LEU A 100 8.18 1.15 -10.79
C LEU A 100 8.59 0.28 -11.99
N PRO A 101 9.25 -0.88 -11.79
CA PRO A 101 9.54 -1.81 -12.87
C PRO A 101 8.26 -2.40 -13.46
N THR A 102 8.18 -2.51 -14.79
CA THR A 102 7.03 -3.15 -15.46
C THR A 102 7.02 -4.65 -15.20
N GLU A 103 8.19 -5.26 -14.96
CA GLU A 103 8.41 -6.69 -14.74
C GLU A 103 7.61 -7.25 -13.55
N LEU A 104 7.22 -6.40 -12.59
CA LEU A 104 6.30 -6.79 -11.50
C LEU A 104 4.96 -7.32 -12.03
N SER A 105 4.52 -6.94 -13.24
CA SER A 105 3.32 -7.49 -13.87
C SER A 105 3.41 -8.99 -14.19
N SER A 106 4.60 -9.59 -14.09
CA SER A 106 4.79 -11.04 -14.25
C SER A 106 4.28 -11.83 -13.04
N ILE A 107 4.05 -11.17 -11.89
CA ILE A 107 3.61 -11.79 -10.64
C ILE A 107 2.06 -11.87 -10.61
N LEU A 108 1.48 -12.61 -11.55
CA LEU A 108 0.02 -12.68 -11.78
C LEU A 108 -0.80 -13.14 -10.55
N SER A 109 -0.14 -13.83 -9.62
CA SER A 109 -0.65 -14.38 -8.37
C SER A 109 -0.69 -13.38 -7.19
N LEU A 110 -0.10 -12.20 -7.33
CA LEU A 110 0.10 -11.23 -6.25
C LEU A 110 -1.22 -10.66 -5.72
N GLN A 111 -1.48 -10.81 -4.41
CA GLN A 111 -2.66 -10.23 -3.75
C GLN A 111 -2.40 -8.84 -3.14
N ASN A 112 -1.20 -8.58 -2.60
CA ASN A 112 -0.89 -7.32 -1.93
C ASN A 112 0.40 -6.68 -2.50
N LEU A 113 0.27 -5.48 -3.06
CA LEU A 113 1.39 -4.62 -3.45
C LEU A 113 1.31 -3.31 -2.65
N GLN A 114 2.21 -3.14 -1.68
CA GLN A 114 2.20 -2.01 -0.74
C GLN A 114 3.55 -1.29 -0.75
N PHE A 115 3.56 -0.07 -1.29
CA PHE A 115 4.74 0.77 -1.44
C PHE A 115 4.52 2.25 -1.09
N GLN A 116 3.42 2.55 -0.42
CA GLN A 116 3.09 3.87 0.11
C GLN A 116 4.19 4.44 1.02
N ASN A 117 4.26 5.77 1.15
CA ASN A 117 5.28 6.48 1.94
C ASN A 117 6.71 6.10 1.50
N ASN A 118 7.02 6.41 0.24
CA ASN A 118 8.35 6.28 -0.38
C ASN A 118 8.61 7.54 -1.24
N ARG A 119 9.57 7.48 -2.17
CA ARG A 119 9.93 8.56 -3.11
C ARG A 119 9.92 8.07 -4.56
N PHE A 120 9.02 7.13 -4.90
CA PHE A 120 8.86 6.65 -6.28
C PHE A 120 8.38 7.77 -7.20
N ILE A 121 8.87 7.76 -8.44
CA ILE A 121 8.61 8.76 -9.48
C ILE A 121 8.17 8.07 -10.79
N GLY A 122 7.84 8.86 -11.80
CA GLY A 122 7.41 8.35 -13.11
C GLY A 122 5.94 7.93 -13.10
N GLN A 123 5.54 7.14 -14.10
CA GLN A 123 4.14 6.74 -14.26
C GLN A 123 3.86 5.42 -13.54
N ILE A 124 2.58 5.18 -13.22
CA ILE A 124 2.12 3.85 -12.84
C ILE A 124 2.15 2.98 -14.12
N PRO A 125 2.79 1.80 -14.12
CA PRO A 125 2.79 0.90 -15.28
C PRO A 125 1.38 0.48 -15.68
N SER A 126 1.04 0.57 -16.95
CA SER A 126 -0.24 0.05 -17.48
C SER A 126 -0.31 -1.47 -17.36
N GLU A 127 0.85 -2.13 -17.39
CA GLU A 127 1.02 -3.57 -17.19
C GLU A 127 0.55 -4.06 -15.81
N PHE A 128 0.39 -3.17 -14.81
CA PHE A 128 -0.21 -3.56 -13.53
C PHE A 128 -1.68 -4.00 -13.68
N GLY A 129 -2.36 -3.65 -14.79
CA GLY A 129 -3.65 -4.23 -15.15
C GLY A 129 -3.64 -5.75 -15.41
N LEU A 130 -2.46 -6.37 -15.54
CA LEU A 130 -2.30 -7.83 -15.64
C LEU A 130 -2.29 -8.54 -14.28
N LEU A 131 -2.24 -7.80 -13.17
CA LEU A 131 -2.18 -8.35 -11.82
C LEU A 131 -3.57 -8.78 -11.33
N TYR A 132 -4.24 -9.68 -12.06
CA TYR A 132 -5.66 -10.00 -11.84
C TYR A 132 -6.01 -10.51 -10.42
N SER A 133 -5.03 -11.01 -9.66
CA SER A 133 -5.21 -11.43 -8.26
C SER A 133 -5.17 -10.29 -7.24
N LEU A 134 -4.79 -9.07 -7.65
CA LEU A 134 -4.42 -7.98 -6.76
C LEU A 134 -5.62 -7.41 -6.01
N SER A 135 -5.58 -7.56 -4.69
CA SER A 135 -6.62 -7.11 -3.77
C SER A 135 -6.26 -5.83 -3.04
N TRP A 136 -4.97 -5.56 -2.81
CA TRP A 136 -4.48 -4.31 -2.23
C TRP A 136 -3.38 -3.71 -3.11
N LEU A 137 -3.63 -2.50 -3.63
CA LEU A 137 -2.65 -1.67 -4.32
C LEU A 137 -2.49 -0.35 -3.57
N GLU A 138 -1.47 -0.26 -2.72
CA GLU A 138 -1.24 0.92 -1.89
C GLU A 138 0.01 1.68 -2.32
N MET A 139 -0.18 2.89 -2.84
CA MET A 139 0.87 3.70 -3.46
C MET A 139 0.83 5.19 -3.05
N ALA A 140 0.02 5.52 -2.04
CA ALA A 140 -0.07 6.87 -1.48
C ALA A 140 1.28 7.43 -0.99
N ASN A 141 1.39 8.75 -0.87
CA ASN A 141 2.59 9.46 -0.39
C ASN A 141 3.87 9.02 -1.12
N ASN A 142 3.92 9.39 -2.40
CA ASN A 142 5.03 9.18 -3.33
C ASN A 142 5.11 10.40 -4.26
N SER A 143 5.88 10.32 -5.34
CA SER A 143 5.95 11.36 -6.39
C SER A 143 5.59 10.77 -7.76
N LEU A 144 4.64 9.84 -7.79
CA LEU A 144 4.08 9.29 -9.03
C LEU A 144 3.41 10.39 -9.85
N SER A 145 3.44 10.24 -11.17
CA SER A 145 3.16 11.27 -12.16
C SER A 145 2.37 10.76 -13.35
N GLY A 146 1.75 11.67 -14.11
CA GLY A 146 0.95 11.32 -15.28
C GLY A 146 -0.51 11.03 -14.90
N ILE A 147 -1.12 10.00 -15.49
CA ILE A 147 -2.50 9.58 -15.23
C ILE A 147 -2.56 8.18 -14.65
N VAL A 148 -3.68 7.82 -14.03
CA VAL A 148 -3.97 6.43 -13.65
C VAL A 148 -4.32 5.63 -14.92
N PRO A 149 -3.57 4.57 -15.29
CA PRO A 149 -3.80 3.84 -16.53
C PRO A 149 -5.19 3.21 -16.62
N GLN A 150 -5.79 3.22 -17.81
CA GLN A 150 -7.12 2.64 -18.03
C GLN A 150 -7.11 1.12 -17.83
N GLU A 151 -5.98 0.48 -18.08
CA GLU A 151 -5.70 -0.94 -17.91
C GLU A 151 -5.94 -1.43 -16.47
N LEU A 152 -5.77 -0.56 -15.46
CA LEU A 152 -6.09 -0.89 -14.06
C LEU A 152 -7.58 -1.20 -13.84
N SER A 153 -8.48 -0.81 -14.76
CA SER A 153 -9.88 -1.22 -14.73
C SER A 153 -10.06 -2.75 -14.83
N ALA A 154 -9.06 -3.48 -15.37
CA ALA A 154 -9.09 -4.95 -15.37
C ALA A 154 -9.04 -5.55 -13.96
N LEU A 155 -8.61 -4.78 -12.95
CA LEU A 155 -8.54 -5.18 -11.55
C LEU A 155 -9.87 -4.97 -10.79
N GLN A 156 -10.91 -4.40 -11.42
CA GLN A 156 -12.18 -4.04 -10.78
C GLN A 156 -12.84 -5.16 -9.95
N GLN A 157 -12.64 -6.43 -10.34
CA GLN A 157 -13.25 -7.58 -9.65
C GLN A 157 -12.45 -8.09 -8.45
N SER A 158 -11.14 -7.83 -8.40
CA SER A 158 -10.23 -8.31 -7.35
C SER A 158 -9.78 -7.22 -6.41
N LEU A 159 -9.71 -5.96 -6.86
CA LEU A 159 -9.14 -4.86 -6.10
C LEU A 159 -10.09 -4.34 -5.01
N HIS A 160 -9.77 -4.68 -3.76
CA HIS A 160 -10.51 -4.27 -2.57
C HIS A 160 -10.01 -2.92 -2.00
N THR A 161 -8.77 -2.52 -2.30
CA THR A 161 -8.17 -1.29 -1.77
C THR A 161 -7.20 -0.69 -2.78
N LEU A 162 -7.38 0.61 -3.05
CA LEU A 162 -6.51 1.44 -3.87
C LEU A 162 -6.20 2.73 -3.12
N THR A 163 -4.93 3.00 -2.82
CA THR A 163 -4.51 4.28 -2.20
C THR A 163 -3.58 5.05 -3.14
N LEU A 164 -3.97 6.29 -3.43
CA LEU A 164 -3.36 7.17 -4.45
C LEU A 164 -3.04 8.58 -3.92
N GLN A 165 -3.58 8.93 -2.75
CA GLN A 165 -3.43 10.26 -2.14
C GLN A 165 -1.96 10.64 -1.95
N ASP A 166 -1.68 11.93 -1.82
CA ASP A 166 -0.33 12.46 -1.59
C ASP A 166 0.69 12.08 -2.69
N ASN A 167 0.21 11.93 -3.94
CA ASN A 167 1.04 11.90 -5.15
C ASN A 167 0.81 13.19 -5.96
N PRO A 168 1.55 14.28 -5.72
CA PRO A 168 1.23 15.62 -6.22
C PRO A 168 1.43 15.80 -7.74
N LEU A 169 2.07 14.85 -8.42
CA LEU A 169 2.31 14.89 -9.87
C LEU A 169 1.30 14.02 -10.66
N LEU A 170 0.42 13.28 -9.99
CA LEU A 170 -0.68 12.56 -10.64
C LEU A 170 -1.78 13.55 -11.05
N SER A 171 -2.38 13.29 -12.21
CA SER A 171 -3.34 14.15 -12.91
C SER A 171 -4.41 13.31 -13.65
N GLY A 172 -5.44 13.97 -14.19
CA GLY A 172 -6.55 13.29 -14.88
C GLY A 172 -7.66 12.86 -13.91
N SER A 173 -8.43 11.85 -14.28
CA SER A 173 -9.44 11.20 -13.44
C SER A 173 -9.11 9.72 -13.26
N LEU A 174 -9.75 9.06 -12.29
CA LEU A 174 -9.76 7.60 -12.24
C LEU A 174 -10.50 7.05 -13.48
N PRO A 175 -10.10 5.89 -14.02
CA PRO A 175 -10.86 5.21 -15.07
C PRO A 175 -12.27 4.86 -14.57
N ASP A 176 -13.31 5.28 -15.30
CA ASP A 176 -14.71 5.12 -14.83
C ASP A 176 -15.05 3.66 -14.49
N ALA A 177 -14.58 2.70 -15.30
CA ALA A 177 -14.81 1.27 -15.10
C ALA A 177 -14.21 0.73 -13.78
N LEU A 178 -13.17 1.38 -13.22
CA LEU A 178 -12.63 1.05 -11.91
C LEU A 178 -13.56 1.49 -10.76
N CYS A 179 -14.47 2.43 -11.02
CA CYS A 179 -15.39 3.01 -10.04
C CYS A 179 -16.85 2.59 -10.23
N GLN A 180 -17.22 1.97 -11.36
CA GLN A 180 -18.58 1.45 -11.55
C GLN A 180 -18.82 0.23 -10.65
N PRO A 181 -19.99 0.13 -9.98
CA PRO A 181 -20.40 -1.14 -9.38
C PRO A 181 -20.66 -2.15 -10.49
N MET A 182 -20.12 -3.36 -10.35
CA MET A 182 -20.45 -4.46 -11.27
C MET A 182 -21.94 -4.76 -11.15
N GLU A 183 -22.72 -4.64 -12.24
CA GLU A 183 -24.14 -4.98 -12.26
C GLU A 183 -24.31 -6.46 -11.89
N LEU A 184 -24.66 -6.69 -10.60
CA LEU A 184 -25.02 -7.92 -9.87
C LEU A 184 -24.36 -8.09 -8.47
N ALA A 185 -23.60 -7.11 -7.96
CA ALA A 185 -23.12 -7.13 -6.56
C ALA A 185 -23.54 -5.88 -5.75
N PRO A 186 -24.04 -6.01 -4.51
CA PRO A 186 -24.45 -4.87 -3.69
C PRO A 186 -23.27 -4.17 -2.98
N ALA A 187 -23.21 -2.85 -3.15
CA ALA A 187 -22.60 -1.84 -2.26
C ALA A 187 -21.07 -1.83 -2.04
N ILE A 188 -20.38 -0.97 -2.81
CA ILE A 188 -19.13 -0.24 -2.48
C ILE A 188 -19.32 1.22 -3.02
N SER A 189 -18.45 2.20 -2.71
CA SER A 189 -18.50 3.54 -3.35
C SER A 189 -17.14 4.29 -3.36
N CYS A 190 -17.16 5.62 -3.52
CA CYS A 190 -16.04 6.55 -3.35
C CYS A 190 -16.50 7.88 -2.71
N PHE A 191 -15.64 8.55 -1.95
CA PHE A 191 -15.65 10.01 -1.76
C PHE A 191 -14.21 10.54 -1.60
N SER A 192 -13.90 11.70 -2.17
CA SER A 192 -12.54 12.21 -2.43
C SER A 192 -12.16 13.46 -1.63
N VAL A 193 -10.86 13.83 -1.62
CA VAL A 193 -10.38 15.16 -1.20
C VAL A 193 -9.23 15.67 -2.09
N LYS A 194 -9.43 16.86 -2.68
CA LYS A 194 -8.45 17.87 -3.17
C LYS A 194 -7.03 17.45 -3.63
N ALA A 195 -6.95 16.66 -4.69
CA ALA A 195 -6.41 17.16 -5.97
C ALA A 195 -7.37 16.65 -7.06
N ALA A 196 -7.57 17.37 -8.17
CA ALA A 196 -8.78 17.24 -8.98
C ALA A 196 -8.87 15.97 -9.88
N MET A 197 -8.85 14.78 -9.27
CA MET A 197 -9.35 13.53 -9.84
C MET A 197 -10.79 13.28 -9.37
N ALA A 198 -11.75 13.94 -10.00
CA ALA A 198 -13.15 13.66 -9.75
C ALA A 198 -13.59 12.41 -10.54
N CYS A 199 -14.14 11.42 -9.87
CA CYS A 199 -15.05 10.47 -10.54
C CYS A 199 -16.27 11.28 -11.03
N PRO A 200 -16.84 11.00 -12.21
CA PRO A 200 -18.10 11.60 -12.65
C PRO A 200 -19.25 11.12 -11.74
N LEU A 201 -19.58 11.94 -10.74
CA LEU A 201 -20.56 11.61 -9.71
C LEU A 201 -22.00 11.68 -10.23
N THR A 202 -22.60 10.52 -10.48
CA THR A 202 -24.04 10.30 -10.38
C THR A 202 -24.32 9.03 -9.57
N VAL A 203 -25.23 9.12 -8.60
CA VAL A 203 -25.69 8.08 -7.65
C VAL A 203 -24.75 7.85 -6.43
N PRO A 204 -25.27 7.80 -5.17
CA PRO A 204 -24.46 7.66 -3.94
C PRO A 204 -24.33 6.21 -3.45
N THR A 205 -23.35 5.89 -2.58
CA THR A 205 -23.35 4.93 -1.42
C THR A 205 -22.02 5.13 -0.61
N PHE A 206 -21.41 4.14 0.06
CA PHE A 206 -20.35 4.30 1.10
C PHE A 206 -19.00 3.61 0.83
N CYS A 207 -17.89 4.26 1.22
CA CYS A 207 -16.51 3.74 1.19
C CYS A 207 -15.62 4.53 2.15
N VAL A 208 -14.47 3.96 2.55
CA VAL A 208 -13.54 4.56 3.51
C VAL A 208 -12.21 4.85 2.84
N VAL A 209 -11.97 6.13 2.52
CA VAL A 209 -10.63 6.64 2.25
C VAL A 209 -10.12 7.26 3.55
N VAL A 210 -9.01 6.75 4.10
CA VAL A 210 -8.38 7.33 5.30
C VAL A 210 -7.56 8.56 4.90
N ALA A 211 -8.23 9.70 4.81
CA ALA A 211 -7.58 11.00 4.69
C ALA A 211 -7.16 11.51 6.09
N ALA A 212 -5.90 11.24 6.47
CA ALA A 212 -5.30 11.76 7.69
C ALA A 212 -4.57 13.10 7.44
N ALA A 213 -5.30 14.11 6.95
CA ALA A 213 -4.79 15.47 6.83
C ALA A 213 -4.80 16.16 8.21
N LEU A 214 -3.78 15.91 9.02
CA LEU A 214 -3.47 16.74 10.20
C LEU A 214 -2.69 17.97 9.75
N GLU A 215 -3.41 19.04 9.36
CA GLU A 215 -2.80 20.36 9.23
C GLU A 215 -2.40 20.90 10.62
N PRO A 216 -1.19 21.46 10.79
CA PRO A 216 -0.81 22.15 12.02
C PRO A 216 -1.41 23.55 12.05
N MET A 217 -2.51 23.75 12.79
CA MET A 217 -3.02 25.08 13.09
C MET A 217 -2.29 25.73 14.27
N GLU A 218 -2.10 27.04 14.17
CA GLU A 218 -1.42 27.88 15.15
C GLU A 218 -2.13 27.88 16.52
N GLN A 219 -1.34 28.03 17.59
CA GLN A 219 -1.84 28.04 18.96
C GLN A 219 -2.57 29.36 19.30
N THR A 220 -3.89 29.30 19.53
CA THR A 220 -4.57 30.26 20.42
C THR A 220 -5.68 29.63 21.27
N ALA A 221 -5.38 29.48 22.56
CA ALA A 221 -6.29 29.51 23.72
C ALA A 221 -7.66 28.77 23.71
N GLN A 222 -7.66 27.59 24.35
CA GLN A 222 -8.40 27.34 25.60
C GLN A 222 -9.95 27.33 25.60
N SER A 223 -10.56 26.14 25.38
CA SER A 223 -11.68 25.61 26.21
C SER A 223 -12.04 24.16 25.85
N ASP A 224 -12.08 23.24 26.83
CA ASP A 224 -12.46 21.83 26.65
C ASP A 224 -13.96 21.60 26.41
N LEU A 225 -14.32 20.59 25.61
CA LEU A 225 -15.59 19.86 25.75
C LEU A 225 -15.56 18.50 25.04
N HIS A 226 -16.12 17.47 25.69
CA HIS A 226 -16.02 16.07 25.26
C HIS A 226 -17.22 15.58 24.43
N TYR A 227 -16.99 14.59 23.55
CA TYR A 227 -18.00 13.91 22.71
C TYR A 227 -17.67 12.41 22.61
N TYR A 228 -18.65 11.54 22.85
CA TYR A 228 -18.51 10.09 22.66
C TYR A 228 -19.46 9.59 21.57
N GLY A 229 -18.95 8.76 20.66
CA GLY A 229 -19.75 7.99 19.70
C GLY A 229 -19.50 6.49 19.91
N THR A 230 -20.55 5.67 19.77
CA THR A 230 -20.42 4.21 19.77
C THR A 230 -20.91 3.68 18.42
N ILE A 231 -20.06 2.94 17.72
CA ILE A 231 -20.42 2.27 16.47
C ILE A 231 -20.87 0.84 16.82
N HIS A 232 -22.06 0.45 16.37
CA HIS A 232 -22.51 -0.94 16.46
C HIS A 232 -22.15 -1.69 15.17
N LEU A 233 -21.16 -2.58 15.25
CA LEU A 233 -20.93 -3.63 14.26
C LEU A 233 -21.47 -4.95 14.81
N PRO A 234 -22.22 -5.75 14.04
CA PRO A 234 -22.54 -7.10 14.46
C PRO A 234 -21.28 -7.98 14.39
N LEU A 235 -21.02 -8.69 15.50
CA LEU A 235 -20.10 -9.83 15.68
C LEU A 235 -18.64 -9.63 16.11
N PHE A 236 -18.08 -8.42 16.26
CA PHE A 236 -16.85 -8.25 17.07
C PHE A 236 -16.91 -7.02 18.00
N GLN A 237 -16.76 -7.28 19.31
CA GLN A 237 -16.80 -6.28 20.38
C GLN A 237 -15.42 -5.62 20.55
N MET A 238 -15.15 -4.56 19.78
CA MET A 238 -14.09 -3.59 20.07
C MET A 238 -14.63 -2.17 20.11
N LYS A 239 -14.08 -1.34 21.00
CA LYS A 239 -14.56 0.01 21.29
C LYS A 239 -13.41 1.00 21.13
N LEU A 240 -13.52 1.94 20.19
CA LEU A 240 -12.65 3.11 20.07
C LEU A 240 -13.48 4.39 20.19
N SER A 241 -12.87 5.49 20.63
CA SER A 241 -13.50 6.81 20.74
C SER A 241 -12.53 7.90 20.29
N ILE A 242 -12.98 8.78 19.39
CA ILE A 242 -12.25 9.94 18.86
C ILE A 242 -13.28 11.09 18.69
N GLN A 243 -12.81 12.35 18.71
CA GLN A 243 -13.60 13.49 19.14
C GLN A 243 -13.58 14.73 18.22
N CYS A 244 -14.76 15.11 17.72
CA CYS A 244 -15.20 16.46 17.30
C CYS A 244 -16.71 16.41 17.01
N GLY A 245 -17.47 17.50 16.80
CA GLY A 245 -17.16 18.94 16.77
C GLY A 245 -18.26 19.65 15.95
N THR A 246 -18.88 20.76 16.41
CA THR A 246 -20.14 21.23 15.78
C THR A 246 -20.35 22.75 15.67
N LYS A 247 -21.11 23.17 14.63
CA LYS A 247 -22.36 23.97 14.77
C LYS A 247 -23.07 24.22 13.43
N LEU A 248 -24.36 23.87 13.36
CA LEU A 248 -25.32 24.49 12.44
C LEU A 248 -26.72 24.50 13.08
N LYS A 249 -27.39 25.64 13.08
CA LYS A 249 -28.75 25.82 13.64
C LYS A 249 -29.81 25.49 12.58
N LEU A 250 -30.88 24.80 12.97
CA LEU A 250 -32.13 24.72 12.21
C LEU A 250 -33.22 25.60 12.86
N PRO A 251 -34.14 26.18 12.06
CA PRO A 251 -35.31 26.90 12.58
C PRO A 251 -36.43 25.93 13.01
N MET A 252 -37.25 26.37 13.97
CA MET A 252 -38.47 25.65 14.37
C MET A 252 -39.61 25.91 13.40
N LEU A 253 -40.45 24.90 13.18
CA LEU A 253 -41.87 25.07 12.84
C LEU A 253 -42.69 24.09 13.71
N ALA A 254 -43.96 24.43 13.91
CA ALA A 254 -44.83 23.97 15.00
C ALA A 254 -45.33 22.51 14.88
#